data_AF-A0A1I7D0U4-F1
#
_entry.id   AF-A0A1I7D0U4-F1
#
_cell.length_a   1.000
_cell.length_b   1.000
_cell.length_c   1.000
_cell.angle_alpha   90.00
_cell.angle_beta   90.00
_cell.angle_gamma   90.00
#
_symmetry.space_group_name_H-M   'P 1'
#
loop_
_entity.id
_entity.type
_entity.pdbx_description
1 polymer ?
#
loop_
_entity_poly.entity_id
_entity_poly.type
_entity_poly.pdbx_seq_one_letter_code
_entity_poly.pdbx_strand_id
1 'polypeptide(L)'
;MGDIDIRFFIALLAPTIGFAIWFAKRLLDDRRAEQRRRQAQDNLMRALFAEIDFNTRDMEIFLEKSPSRADLRKALFADRNLVPHITDARHTEIYRNRIRDVHEISDDVLQQAVEFYGLLEKIRVQIEAINYPSFRTLSDEGRLNAVEVIRHTAEDARICGIQLLDAFQRNAVELKRYDRRAMPTQTPEQLRSRVEQLDKRLAEAASRQVKQ
;
A
#
# COMPACT_ATOMS: atom_id res chain seq x y z
N MET A 1 -70.95 0.75 20.73
CA MET A 1 -69.61 0.17 20.95
C MET A 1 -69.03 -0.22 19.60
N GLY A 2 -68.54 0.75 18.81
CA GLY A 2 -68.03 0.46 17.46
C GLY A 2 -67.02 1.50 16.99
N ASP A 3 -67.28 2.78 17.26
CA ASP A 3 -66.37 3.87 16.87
C ASP A 3 -65.16 4.02 17.81
N ILE A 4 -65.31 3.64 19.09
CA ILE A 4 -64.22 3.65 20.08
C ILE A 4 -63.22 2.52 19.83
N ASP A 5 -63.70 1.32 19.49
CA ASP A 5 -62.85 0.16 19.19
C ASP A 5 -62.00 0.39 17.93
N ILE A 6 -62.58 0.96 16.87
CA ILE A 6 -61.85 1.24 15.63
C ILE A 6 -60.76 2.28 15.85
N ARG A 7 -61.01 3.35 16.61
CA ARG A 7 -60.00 4.36 16.94
C ARG A 7 -58.89 3.81 17.82
N PHE A 8 -59.21 2.92 18.76
CA PHE A 8 -58.22 2.23 19.60
C PHE A 8 -57.36 1.26 18.78
N PHE A 9 -57.98 0.50 17.87
CA PHE A 9 -57.28 -0.38 16.94
C PHE A 9 -56.35 0.38 16.01
N ILE A 10 -56.79 1.50 15.43
CA ILE A 10 -55.95 2.36 14.57
C ILE A 10 -54.81 2.99 15.38
N ALA A 11 -55.08 3.46 16.60
CA ALA A 11 -54.07 4.02 17.50
C ALA A 11 -53.02 3.00 17.96
N LEU A 12 -53.33 1.70 17.96
CA LEU A 12 -52.39 0.62 18.24
C LEU A 12 -51.66 0.10 16.99
N LEU A 13 -52.34 0.10 15.84
CA LEU A 13 -51.81 -0.34 14.54
C LEU A 13 -50.76 0.62 13.98
N ALA A 14 -50.97 1.93 14.06
CA ALA A 14 -50.02 2.89 13.49
C ALA A 14 -48.63 2.84 14.17
N PRO A 15 -48.49 2.79 15.51
CA PRO A 15 -47.20 2.64 16.17
C PRO A 15 -46.54 1.29 15.92
N THR A 16 -47.31 0.20 15.84
CA THR A 16 -46.77 -1.15 15.59
C THR A 16 -46.26 -1.31 14.17
N ILE A 17 -46.98 -0.77 13.18
CA ILE A 17 -46.51 -0.71 11.78
C ILE A 17 -45.27 0.20 11.69
N GLY A 18 -45.28 1.35 12.35
CA GLY A 18 -44.11 2.25 12.42
C GLY A 18 -42.88 1.56 13.02
N PHE A 19 -43.07 0.82 14.12
CA PHE A 19 -42.01 0.03 14.75
C PHE A 19 -41.52 -1.10 13.86
N ALA A 20 -42.42 -1.82 13.18
CA ALA A 20 -42.06 -2.89 12.25
C ALA A 20 -41.25 -2.36 11.04
N ILE A 21 -41.65 -1.23 10.46
CA ILE A 21 -40.91 -0.56 9.38
C ILE A 21 -39.53 -0.10 9.88
N TRP A 22 -39.46 0.50 11.06
CA TRP A 22 -38.20 0.92 11.66
C TRP A 22 -37.27 -0.26 11.92
N PHE A 23 -37.80 -1.36 12.46
CA PHE A 23 -37.04 -2.57 12.74
C PHE A 23 -36.53 -3.24 11.46
N ALA A 24 -37.38 -3.33 10.42
CA ALA A 24 -36.98 -3.84 9.12
C ALA A 24 -35.89 -2.97 8.47
N LYS A 25 -36.04 -1.63 8.55
CA LYS A 25 -35.02 -0.69 8.07
C LYS A 25 -33.71 -0.85 8.84
N ARG A 26 -33.77 -0.99 10.16
CA ARG A 26 -32.59 -1.20 11.02
C ARG A 26 -31.82 -2.45 10.62
N LEU A 27 -32.53 -3.56 10.40
CA LEU A 27 -31.93 -4.82 9.97
C LEU A 27 -31.27 -4.71 8.58
N LEU A 28 -31.90 -3.99 7.65
CA LEU A 28 -31.32 -3.74 6.32
C LEU A 28 -30.09 -2.82 6.40
N ASP A 29 -30.15 -1.77 7.21
CA ASP A 29 -29.06 -0.82 7.40
C ASP A 29 -27.84 -1.51 8.05
N ASP A 30 -28.07 -2.39 9.02
CA ASP A 30 -27.02 -3.19 9.66
C ASP A 30 -26.34 -4.14 8.65
N ARG A 31 -27.12 -4.87 7.83
CA ARG A 31 -26.56 -5.71 6.75
C ARG A 31 -25.75 -4.91 5.72
N ARG A 32 -26.26 -3.74 5.32
CA ARG A 32 -25.54 -2.83 4.40
C ARG A 32 -24.27 -2.26 5.03
N ALA A 33 -24.26 -2.04 6.34
CA ALA A 33 -23.08 -1.58 7.05
C ALA A 33 -22.01 -2.69 7.10
N GLU A 34 -22.41 -3.95 7.37
CA GLU A 34 -21.49 -5.10 7.33
C GLU A 34 -20.87 -5.30 5.94
N GLN A 35 -21.66 -5.23 4.87
CA GLN A 35 -21.14 -5.33 3.51
C GLN A 35 -20.14 -4.22 3.19
N ARG A 36 -20.45 -2.98 3.58
CA ARG A 36 -19.54 -1.84 3.39
C ARG A 36 -18.23 -2.00 4.16
N ARG A 37 -18.28 -2.54 5.38
CA ARG A 37 -17.07 -2.85 6.17
C ARG A 37 -16.20 -3.89 5.48
N ARG A 38 -16.79 -4.99 5.01
CA ARG A 38 -16.04 -6.03 4.27
C ARG A 38 -15.38 -5.47 3.01
N GLN A 39 -16.10 -4.68 2.22
CA GLN A 39 -15.54 -4.04 1.03
C GLN A 39 -14.41 -3.06 1.36
N ALA A 40 -14.55 -2.29 2.44
CA ALA A 40 -13.50 -1.38 2.90
C ALA A 40 -12.24 -2.15 3.32
N GLN A 41 -12.41 -3.25 4.05
CA GLN A 41 -11.33 -4.15 4.48
C GLN A 41 -10.62 -4.77 3.25
N ASP A 42 -11.36 -5.29 2.27
CA ASP A 42 -10.80 -5.86 1.04
C ASP A 42 -10.00 -4.81 0.24
N ASN A 43 -10.55 -3.60 0.11
CA ASN A 43 -9.86 -2.50 -0.57
C ASN A 43 -8.59 -2.08 0.16
N LEU A 44 -8.62 -2.06 1.50
CA LEU A 44 -7.44 -1.78 2.33
C LEU A 44 -6.36 -2.84 2.13
N MET A 45 -6.72 -4.13 2.20
CA MET A 45 -5.78 -5.22 1.97
C MET A 45 -5.14 -5.15 0.58
N ARG A 46 -5.93 -4.87 -0.47
CA ARG A 46 -5.43 -4.69 -1.84
C ARG A 46 -4.47 -3.49 -1.94
N ALA A 47 -4.81 -2.38 -1.30
CA ALA A 47 -3.97 -1.18 -1.32
C ALA A 47 -2.65 -1.39 -0.58
N LEU A 48 -2.68 -2.01 0.61
CA LEU A 48 -1.48 -2.36 1.37
C LEU A 48 -0.62 -3.36 0.60
N PHE A 49 -1.23 -4.39 0.03
CA PHE A 49 -0.52 -5.36 -0.80
C PHE A 49 0.22 -4.69 -1.96
N ALA A 50 -0.44 -3.79 -2.68
CA ALA A 50 0.18 -3.06 -3.78
C ALA A 50 1.32 -2.15 -3.32
N GLU A 51 1.16 -1.46 -2.18
CA GLU A 51 2.22 -0.64 -1.59
C GLU A 51 3.43 -1.49 -1.16
N ILE A 52 3.20 -2.61 -0.49
CA ILE A 52 4.26 -3.52 -0.05
C ILE A 52 4.99 -4.13 -1.25
N ASP A 53 4.26 -4.57 -2.29
CA ASP A 53 4.84 -5.14 -3.50
C ASP A 53 5.71 -4.13 -4.24
N PHE A 54 5.24 -2.88 -4.35
CA PHE A 54 6.01 -1.78 -4.93
C PHE A 54 7.34 -1.56 -4.18
N ASN A 55 7.30 -1.37 -2.87
CA ASN A 55 8.51 -1.13 -2.08
C ASN A 55 9.45 -2.35 -2.09
N THR A 56 8.91 -3.56 -1.99
CA THR A 56 9.69 -4.81 -2.06
C THR A 56 10.42 -4.90 -3.40
N ARG A 57 9.74 -4.54 -4.49
CA ARG A 57 10.33 -4.55 -5.83
C ARG A 57 11.41 -3.49 -5.99
N ASP A 58 11.22 -2.31 -5.41
CA ASP A 58 12.25 -1.28 -5.40
C ASP A 58 13.49 -1.72 -4.62
N MET A 59 13.34 -2.47 -3.51
CA MET A 59 14.48 -3.09 -2.81
C MET A 59 15.18 -4.12 -3.69
N GLU A 60 14.44 -4.99 -4.38
CA GLU A 60 15.03 -5.94 -5.35
C GLU A 60 15.88 -5.22 -6.40
N ILE A 61 15.37 -4.13 -6.98
CA ILE A 61 16.08 -3.32 -7.99
C ILE A 61 17.31 -2.64 -7.39
N PHE A 62 17.18 -2.07 -6.19
CA PHE A 62 18.28 -1.42 -5.48
C PHE A 62 19.41 -2.41 -5.24
N LEU A 63 19.11 -3.62 -4.77
CA LEU A 63 20.08 -4.67 -4.49
C LEU A 63 20.72 -5.22 -5.77
N GLU A 64 19.94 -5.40 -6.85
CA GLU A 64 20.43 -5.87 -8.15
C GLU A 64 21.39 -4.85 -8.79
N LYS A 65 21.10 -3.55 -8.67
CA LYS A 65 21.90 -2.48 -9.27
C LYS A 65 23.01 -1.94 -8.38
N SER A 66 23.02 -2.33 -7.10
CA SER A 66 24.04 -1.88 -6.17
C SER A 66 25.42 -2.41 -6.58
N PRO A 67 26.47 -1.58 -6.49
CA PRO A 67 27.83 -2.02 -6.77
C PRO A 67 28.24 -3.14 -5.81
N SER A 68 29.15 -4.00 -6.27
CA SER A 68 29.72 -5.02 -5.40
C SER A 68 30.47 -4.37 -4.23
N ARG A 69 30.59 -5.07 -3.10
CA ARG A 69 31.37 -4.59 -1.94
C ARG A 69 32.81 -4.26 -2.33
N ALA A 70 33.41 -5.01 -3.25
CA ALA A 70 34.78 -4.78 -3.72
C ALA A 70 34.89 -3.46 -4.50
N ASP A 71 33.94 -3.19 -5.39
CA ASP A 71 33.90 -1.95 -6.18
C ASP A 71 33.62 -0.74 -5.29
N LEU A 72 32.68 -0.88 -4.35
CA LEU A 72 32.34 0.15 -3.38
C LEU A 72 33.55 0.50 -2.49
N ARG A 73 34.26 -0.53 -2.00
CA ARG A 73 35.51 -0.36 -1.24
C ARG A 73 36.54 0.40 -2.06
N LYS A 74 36.78 -0.02 -3.30
CA LYS A 74 37.75 0.63 -4.19
C LYS A 74 37.41 2.10 -4.40
N ALA A 75 36.13 2.42 -4.65
CA ALA A 75 35.68 3.79 -4.89
C ALA A 75 35.80 4.68 -3.64
N LEU A 76 35.33 4.22 -2.48
CA LEU A 76 35.36 4.99 -1.24
C LEU A 76 36.78 5.22 -0.72
N PHE A 77 37.69 4.27 -0.92
CA PHE A 77 39.09 4.39 -0.48
C PHE A 77 39.91 5.27 -1.43
N ALA A 78 39.51 5.37 -2.70
CA ALA A 78 40.18 6.23 -3.68
C ALA A 78 39.83 7.72 -3.48
N ASP A 79 38.61 8.04 -3.04
CA ASP A 79 38.17 9.41 -2.81
C ASP A 79 37.46 9.56 -1.45
N ARG A 80 38.12 10.33 -0.55
CA ARG A 80 37.62 10.70 0.77
C ARG A 80 36.38 11.60 0.73
N ASN A 81 36.21 12.37 -0.34
CA ASN A 81 35.09 13.30 -0.50
C ASN A 81 33.88 12.64 -1.18
N LEU A 82 34.04 11.43 -1.72
CA LEU A 82 32.96 10.69 -2.36
C LEU A 82 31.87 10.36 -1.34
N VAL A 83 30.66 10.85 -1.61
CA VAL A 83 29.44 10.46 -0.88
C VAL A 83 28.55 9.71 -1.86
N PRO A 84 28.23 8.43 -1.61
CA PRO A 84 27.31 7.69 -2.46
C PRO A 84 25.96 8.38 -2.52
N HIS A 85 25.44 8.57 -3.74
CA HIS A 85 24.09 9.07 -3.91
C HIS A 85 23.11 7.90 -3.88
N ILE A 86 22.26 7.88 -2.85
CA ILE A 86 21.17 6.91 -2.69
C ILE A 86 19.87 7.70 -2.57
N THR A 87 18.89 7.40 -3.43
CA THR A 87 17.59 8.08 -3.45
C THR A 87 16.59 7.34 -2.59
N ASP A 88 15.90 8.05 -1.69
CA ASP A 88 14.70 7.54 -1.02
C ASP A 88 13.47 7.80 -1.90
N ALA A 89 12.81 6.73 -2.35
CA ALA A 89 11.58 6.78 -3.16
C ALA A 89 10.46 5.92 -2.56
N ARG A 90 10.51 5.65 -1.25
CA ARG A 90 9.55 4.76 -0.57
C ARG A 90 8.12 5.28 -0.69
N HIS A 91 7.19 4.35 -0.87
CA HIS A 91 5.76 4.63 -0.87
C HIS A 91 5.14 4.14 0.45
N THR A 92 4.69 5.04 1.32
CA THR A 92 4.17 4.67 2.66
C THR A 92 2.81 5.30 2.99
N GLU A 93 2.19 5.93 1.98
CA GLU A 93 0.99 6.73 2.14
C GLU A 93 -0.22 5.90 2.53
N ILE A 94 -0.37 4.68 2.01
CA ILE A 94 -1.51 3.83 2.35
C ILE A 94 -1.41 3.40 3.81
N TYR A 95 -0.26 2.85 4.21
CA TYR A 95 -0.06 2.42 5.59
C TYR A 95 -0.20 3.56 6.59
N ARG A 96 0.44 4.72 6.34
CA ARG A 96 0.36 5.87 7.25
C ARG A 96 -1.07 6.40 7.42
N ASN A 97 -1.83 6.50 6.34
CA ASN A 97 -3.18 7.06 6.38
C ASN A 97 -4.25 6.06 6.86
N ARG A 98 -3.91 4.78 6.97
CA ARG A 98 -4.85 3.71 7.33
C ARG A 98 -4.36 2.83 8.48
N ILE A 99 -3.30 3.21 9.21
CA ILE A 99 -2.75 2.44 10.33
C ILE A 99 -3.81 2.05 11.37
N ARG A 100 -4.78 2.94 11.59
CA ARG A 100 -5.91 2.71 12.51
C ARG A 100 -6.83 1.58 12.06
N ASP A 101 -6.83 1.21 10.80
CA ASP A 101 -7.68 0.18 10.21
C ASP A 101 -6.90 -1.14 9.99
N VAL A 102 -5.56 -1.13 10.16
CA VAL A 102 -4.69 -2.31 9.95
C VAL A 102 -4.95 -3.39 11.00
N HIS A 103 -5.44 -3.04 12.19
CA HIS A 103 -5.83 -4.01 13.23
C HIS A 103 -7.00 -4.91 12.83
N GLU A 104 -7.74 -4.57 11.76
CA GLU A 104 -8.78 -5.43 11.20
C GLU A 104 -8.19 -6.58 10.35
N ILE A 105 -6.87 -6.61 10.15
CA ILE A 105 -6.13 -7.66 9.43
C ILE A 105 -5.58 -8.65 10.47
N SER A 106 -5.39 -9.92 10.09
CA SER A 106 -4.85 -10.97 10.97
C SER A 106 -3.56 -10.54 11.70
N ASP A 107 -3.44 -10.89 12.98
CA ASP A 107 -2.32 -10.52 13.86
C ASP A 107 -0.92 -10.79 13.25
N ASP A 108 -0.75 -11.93 12.58
CA ASP A 108 0.51 -12.30 11.91
C ASP A 108 0.93 -11.30 10.82
N VAL A 109 -0.06 -10.79 10.07
CA VAL A 109 0.17 -9.81 9.00
C VAL A 109 0.42 -8.43 9.58
N LEU A 110 -0.26 -8.07 10.68
CA LEU A 110 -0.03 -6.81 11.39
C LEU A 110 1.41 -6.72 11.90
N GLN A 111 1.91 -7.75 12.58
CA GLN A 111 3.27 -7.76 13.11
C GLN A 111 4.31 -7.59 11.98
N GLN A 112 4.18 -8.38 10.91
CA GLN A 112 5.09 -8.33 9.77
C GLN A 112 5.00 -6.99 9.01
N ALA A 113 3.81 -6.39 8.93
CA ALA A 113 3.65 -5.05 8.35
C ALA A 113 4.39 -3.99 9.16
N VAL A 114 4.24 -3.99 10.49
CA VAL A 114 4.95 -3.05 11.37
C VAL A 114 6.47 -3.22 11.22
N GLU A 115 6.96 -4.45 11.16
CA GLU A 115 8.38 -4.74 10.94
C GLU A 115 8.86 -4.22 9.58
N PHE A 116 8.12 -4.51 8.50
CA PHE A 116 8.44 -4.05 7.16
C PHE A 116 8.54 -2.52 7.07
N TYR A 117 7.53 -1.79 7.56
CA TYR A 117 7.55 -0.33 7.55
C TYR A 117 8.61 0.25 8.51
N GLY A 118 8.93 -0.46 9.60
CA GLY A 118 10.05 -0.11 10.48
C GLY A 118 11.41 -0.23 9.79
N LEU A 119 11.62 -1.29 9.01
CA LEU A 119 12.83 -1.47 8.20
C LEU A 119 12.94 -0.39 7.12
N LEU A 120 11.84 -0.08 6.43
CA LEU A 120 11.78 1.03 5.48
C LEU A 120 12.18 2.36 6.13
N GLU A 121 11.70 2.63 7.34
CA GLU A 121 12.07 3.85 8.08
C GLU A 121 13.53 3.87 8.50
N LYS A 122 14.05 2.72 8.94
CA LYS A 122 15.48 2.56 9.26
C LYS A 122 16.37 2.84 8.04
N ILE A 123 15.99 2.37 6.86
CA ILE A 123 16.71 2.65 5.60
C ILE A 123 16.74 4.15 5.32
N ARG A 124 15.62 4.88 5.47
CA ARG A 124 15.61 6.35 5.29
C ARG A 124 16.61 7.03 6.19
N VAL A 125 16.56 6.72 7.49
CA VAL A 125 17.44 7.37 8.47
C VAL A 125 18.91 7.07 8.16
N GLN A 126 19.24 5.86 7.69
CA GLN A 126 20.59 5.52 7.26
C GLN A 126 21.02 6.26 5.98
N ILE A 127 20.12 6.41 4.99
CA ILE A 127 20.37 7.22 3.78
C ILE A 127 20.58 8.70 4.14
N GLU A 128 19.79 9.24 5.07
CA GLU A 128 20.01 10.60 5.58
C GLU A 128 21.36 10.72 6.30
N ALA A 129 21.73 9.70 7.08
CA ALA A 129 22.97 9.71 7.85
C ALA A 129 24.23 9.81 6.97
N ILE A 130 24.27 9.16 5.81
CA ILE A 130 25.42 9.25 4.89
C ILE A 130 25.57 10.63 4.24
N ASN A 131 24.50 11.43 4.23
CA ASN A 131 24.50 12.79 3.70
C ASN A 131 24.94 13.83 4.75
N TYR A 132 25.07 13.45 6.04
CA TYR A 132 25.56 14.37 7.06
C TYR A 132 27.07 14.62 6.95
N PRO A 133 27.57 15.81 7.35
CA PRO A 133 28.99 16.12 7.34
C PRO A 133 29.86 15.12 8.13
N SER A 134 29.30 14.52 9.18
CA SER A 134 29.96 13.49 10.01
C SER A 134 30.34 12.23 9.23
N PHE A 135 29.68 11.93 8.11
CA PHE A 135 30.06 10.79 7.27
C PHE A 135 31.50 10.91 6.76
N ARG A 136 31.93 12.13 6.41
CA ARG A 136 33.29 12.39 5.90
C ARG A 136 34.37 12.25 6.97
N THR A 137 34.00 12.35 8.25
CA THR A 137 34.94 12.21 9.37
C THR A 137 35.15 10.75 9.79
N LEU A 138 34.36 9.82 9.25
CA LEU A 138 34.55 8.38 9.50
C LEU A 138 35.85 7.87 8.87
N SER A 139 36.36 6.75 9.40
CA SER A 139 37.41 5.98 8.71
C SER A 139 36.90 5.42 7.39
N ASP A 140 37.80 5.03 6.48
CA ASP A 140 37.39 4.45 5.19
C ASP A 140 36.58 3.15 5.38
N GLU A 141 36.96 2.32 6.35
CA GLU A 141 36.17 1.16 6.77
C GLU A 141 34.82 1.55 7.39
N GLY A 142 34.78 2.64 8.17
CA GLY A 142 33.53 3.16 8.74
C GLY A 142 32.56 3.63 7.67
N ARG A 143 33.06 4.33 6.63
CA ARG A 143 32.27 4.76 5.47
C ARG A 143 31.75 3.57 4.68
N LEU A 144 32.60 2.57 4.41
CA LEU A 144 32.20 1.34 3.75
C LEU A 144 31.11 0.62 4.54
N ASN A 145 31.29 0.47 5.86
CA ASN A 145 30.32 -0.18 6.72
C ASN A 145 28.98 0.55 6.76
N ALA A 146 28.98 1.88 6.81
CA ALA A 146 27.74 2.67 6.80
C ALA A 146 26.89 2.39 5.55
N VAL A 147 27.52 2.25 4.39
CA VAL A 147 26.81 1.92 3.13
C VAL A 147 26.39 0.46 3.09
N GLU A 148 27.24 -0.47 3.54
CA GLU A 148 26.90 -1.90 3.63
C GLU A 148 25.71 -2.15 4.58
N VAL A 149 25.59 -1.38 5.67
CA VAL A 149 24.44 -1.46 6.57
C VAL A 149 23.13 -1.09 5.87
N ILE A 150 23.15 -0.11 4.96
CA ILE A 150 21.98 0.22 4.12
C ILE A 150 21.62 -0.97 3.24
N ARG A 151 22.63 -1.57 2.58
CA ARG A 151 22.44 -2.75 1.71
C ARG A 151 21.88 -3.95 2.47
N HIS A 152 22.38 -4.22 3.68
CA HIS A 152 21.86 -5.29 4.53
C HIS A 152 20.44 -5.01 4.99
N THR A 153 20.16 -3.79 5.45
CA THR A 153 18.80 -3.42 5.88
C THR A 153 17.81 -3.50 4.71
N ALA A 154 18.23 -3.16 3.49
CA ALA A 154 17.41 -3.31 2.28
C ALA A 154 17.14 -4.79 1.93
N GLU A 155 18.10 -5.68 2.15
CA GLU A 155 17.91 -7.14 1.99
C GLU A 155 16.94 -7.68 3.03
N ASP A 156 17.06 -7.28 4.30
CA ASP A 156 16.12 -7.65 5.36
C ASP A 156 14.71 -7.16 5.02
N ALA A 157 14.58 -5.91 4.55
CA ALA A 157 13.31 -5.34 4.13
C ALA A 157 12.71 -6.10 2.93
N ARG A 158 13.54 -6.50 1.96
CA ARG A 158 13.12 -7.32 0.82
C ARG A 158 12.57 -8.68 1.29
N ILE A 159 13.29 -9.38 2.15
CA ILE A 159 12.88 -10.69 2.67
C ILE A 159 11.57 -10.57 3.45
N CYS A 160 11.49 -9.60 4.36
CA CYS A 160 10.28 -9.31 5.13
C CYS A 160 9.09 -8.97 4.22
N GLY A 161 9.29 -8.13 3.20
CA GLY A 161 8.28 -7.77 2.23
C GLY A 161 7.75 -8.97 1.43
N ILE A 162 8.63 -9.89 1.00
CA ILE A 162 8.23 -11.13 0.31
C ILE A 162 7.38 -12.01 1.24
N GLN A 163 7.84 -12.23 2.48
CA GLN A 163 7.11 -13.05 3.46
C GLN A 163 5.74 -12.46 3.78
N LEU A 164 5.66 -11.14 3.89
CA LEU A 164 4.43 -10.40 4.13
C LEU A 164 3.46 -10.55 2.95
N LEU A 165 3.94 -10.40 1.71
CA LEU A 165 3.13 -10.60 0.51
C LEU A 165 2.58 -12.03 0.43
N ASP A 166 3.39 -13.03 0.76
CA ASP A 166 2.94 -14.42 0.82
C ASP A 166 1.86 -14.61 1.92
N ALA A 167 1.99 -13.92 3.06
CA ALA A 167 0.98 -13.93 4.11
C ALA A 167 -0.34 -13.28 3.66
N PHE A 168 -0.28 -12.17 2.92
CA PHE A 168 -1.46 -11.56 2.30
C PHE A 168 -2.14 -12.50 1.29
N GLN A 169 -1.37 -13.20 0.46
CA GLN A 169 -1.91 -14.14 -0.53
C GLN A 169 -2.60 -15.35 0.08
N ARG A 170 -2.13 -15.82 1.24
CA ARG A 170 -2.78 -16.91 1.98
C ARG A 170 -4.13 -16.48 2.59
N ASN A 171 -4.22 -15.23 3.01
CA ASN A 171 -5.39 -14.71 3.74
C ASN A 171 -6.44 -14.03 2.84
N ALA A 172 -6.07 -13.62 1.62
CA ALA A 172 -6.96 -12.94 0.69
C ALA A 172 -7.03 -13.63 -0.68
N VAL A 173 -8.25 -13.90 -1.14
CA VAL A 173 -8.53 -14.51 -2.44
C VAL A 173 -8.22 -13.50 -3.55
N GLU A 174 -7.39 -13.89 -4.54
CA GLU A 174 -7.01 -13.14 -5.75
C GLU A 174 -5.87 -12.09 -5.67
N LEU A 175 -5.08 -12.03 -4.60
CA LEU A 175 -3.86 -11.20 -4.63
C LEU A 175 -2.73 -11.94 -5.37
N LYS A 176 -2.08 -11.27 -6.33
CA LYS A 176 -0.89 -11.78 -7.03
C LYS A 176 0.14 -10.67 -7.12
N ARG A 177 1.39 -11.01 -6.81
CA ARG A 177 2.51 -10.06 -6.98
C ARG A 177 2.58 -9.61 -8.42
N TYR A 178 2.91 -8.34 -8.62
CA TYR A 178 3.03 -7.76 -9.93
C TYR A 178 4.35 -8.20 -10.58
N ASP A 179 4.25 -8.98 -11.65
CA ASP A 179 5.42 -9.41 -12.42
C ASP A 179 5.75 -8.41 -13.55
N ARG A 180 6.75 -7.55 -13.32
CA ARG A 180 7.25 -6.59 -14.31
C ARG A 180 7.93 -7.28 -15.50
N ARG A 181 8.44 -8.50 -15.35
CA ARG A 181 9.11 -9.26 -16.44
C ARG A 181 8.10 -9.98 -17.34
N ALA A 182 6.90 -10.27 -16.83
CA ALA A 182 5.78 -10.82 -17.60
C ALA A 182 5.01 -9.76 -18.39
N MET A 183 5.34 -8.47 -18.27
CA MET A 183 4.76 -7.48 -19.17
C MET A 183 5.27 -7.75 -20.59
N PRO A 184 4.38 -8.00 -21.57
CA PRO A 184 4.80 -7.94 -22.96
C PRO A 184 5.36 -6.54 -23.17
N THR A 185 6.61 -6.43 -23.59
CA THR A 185 7.23 -5.16 -24.00
C THR A 185 6.28 -4.52 -25.00
N GLN A 186 5.51 -3.53 -24.55
CA GLN A 186 4.49 -2.93 -25.39
C GLN A 186 5.20 -2.21 -26.51
N THR A 187 4.92 -2.60 -27.76
CA THR A 187 5.53 -1.92 -28.88
C THR A 187 5.06 -0.47 -28.91
N PRO A 188 5.86 0.48 -29.44
CA PRO A 188 5.46 1.87 -29.56
C PRO A 188 4.08 2.06 -30.23
N GLU A 189 3.71 1.17 -31.13
CA GLU A 189 2.41 1.13 -31.82
C GLU A 189 1.25 0.77 -30.87
N GLN A 190 1.46 -0.20 -29.97
CA GLN A 190 0.47 -0.57 -28.96
C GLN A 190 0.22 0.58 -27.97
N LEU A 191 1.28 1.29 -27.58
CA LEU A 191 1.17 2.47 -26.72
C LEU A 191 0.38 3.60 -27.41
N ARG A 192 0.67 3.88 -28.69
CA ARG A 192 -0.09 4.87 -29.48
C ARG A 192 -1.58 4.53 -29.56
N SER A 193 -1.90 3.27 -29.87
CA SER A 193 -3.31 2.83 -29.95
C SER A 193 -4.06 2.99 -28.62
N ARG A 194 -3.37 2.79 -27.49
CA ARG A 194 -3.94 2.98 -26.15
C ARG A 194 -4.19 4.45 -25.82
N VAL A 195 -3.26 5.33 -26.19
CA VAL A 195 -3.41 6.77 -26.02
C VAL A 195 -4.61 7.27 -26.84
N GLU A 196 -4.74 6.85 -28.10
CA GLU A 196 -5.90 7.21 -28.94
C GLU A 196 -7.23 6.70 -28.36
N GLN A 197 -7.24 5.50 -27.77
CA GLN A 197 -8.43 4.97 -27.09
C GLN A 197 -8.77 5.74 -25.81
N LEU A 198 -7.76 6.18 -25.06
CA LEU A 198 -7.92 7.03 -23.88
C LEU A 198 -8.49 8.41 -24.25
N ASP A 199 -7.96 9.03 -25.30
CA ASP A 199 -8.44 10.33 -25.80
C ASP A 199 -9.90 10.24 -26.25
N LYS A 200 -10.29 9.17 -26.95
CA LYS A 200 -11.70 8.93 -27.31
C LYS A 200 -12.59 8.78 -26.08
N ARG A 201 -12.15 8.03 -25.07
CA ARG A 201 -12.91 7.85 -23.82
C ARG A 201 -13.05 9.15 -23.03
N LEU A 202 -12.01 9.99 -23.01
CA LEU A 202 -12.04 11.29 -22.37
C LEU A 202 -12.99 12.26 -23.11
N ALA A 203 -12.98 12.25 -24.45
CA ALA A 203 -13.92 13.05 -25.25
C ALA A 203 -15.38 12.60 -25.06
N GLU A 204 -15.63 11.28 -24.98
CA GLU A 204 -16.93 10.71 -24.67
C GLU A 204 -17.40 11.05 -23.24
N ALA A 205 -16.49 11.05 -22.26
CA ALA A 205 -16.81 11.44 -20.89
C ALA A 205 -17.12 12.94 -20.78
N ALA A 206 -16.34 13.79 -21.45
CA ALA A 206 -16.56 15.24 -21.48
C ALA A 206 -17.90 15.60 -22.16
N SER A 207 -18.25 14.93 -23.26
CA SER A 207 -19.53 15.15 -23.95
C SER A 207 -20.75 14.66 -23.17
N ARG A 208 -20.58 13.73 -22.22
CA ARG A 208 -21.64 13.32 -21.28
C ARG A 208 -21.86 14.30 -20.14
N GLN A 209 -20.80 15.00 -19.69
CA GLN A 209 -20.92 16.03 -18.64
C GLN A 209 -21.61 17.32 -19.14
N VAL A 210 -21.55 17.62 -20.43
CA VAL A 210 -22.20 18.82 -21.02
C VAL A 210 -23.70 18.62 -21.26
N LYS A 211 -24.22 17.39 -21.15
CA LYS A 211 -25.64 17.04 -21.36
C LYS A 211 -26.45 16.84 -20.06
N GLN A 212 -25.87 17.11 -18.89
CA GLN A 212 -26.57 17.19 -17.60
C GLN A 212 -26.71 18.65 -17.19
#